data_AF-A0A946UWC8-F1
#
_entry.id   AF-A0A946UWC8-F1
#
_cell.length_a   1.000
_cell.length_b   1.000
_cell.length_c   1.000
_cell.angle_alpha   90.00
_cell.angle_beta   90.00
_cell.angle_gamma   90.00
#
_symmetry.space_group_name_H-M   'P 1'
#
loop_
_entity.id
_entity.type
_entity.pdbx_description
1 polymer ?
#
loop_
_entity_poly.entity_id
_entity_poly.type
_entity_poly.pdbx_seq_one_letter_code
_entity_poly.pdbx_strand_id
1 'polypeptide(L)'
;MSIRVITLVFTVYLSFAAGNVLAHQDSQSAVYVAPGGVDSGRCDDAAVPCNSIAYALRWVSKGGQIRLAEGAYRITRAEDIFHLVSAAVDVHGGFRRDDGFQTRADTPSTLIGVPQEYRDFLATRGFHVISDRKGIDQDVAVGVQKLMVLHQSQKAGLASTPCDNGFANGLACSDVDLLSHVALSDVSANPGAAADVWGFVDLNTDREYAIVSYDNGTAVFDVTDGEKPREVGFVAGQNTIWRDIKVRQVWNTLESRWDAFAYVTSDATTEGLFVIDLSGLPHSIERVSYTGDFAAAHNVYATNTDFGTGLALMNDAAPLIVAGSNNASGRFRSYALSDPASPAFVTLPPVASSGYMHDAASMLITDARKDLQCANGGSFCDVLFDFNESAFVIWDVTVADSPVRLSSTDYSNRQYVHSGWPSEDGQFLFTHDELDEQNLGLQTTLRVFSLADLRAPDPVGTWLGPTPAIDHNGFVRGNRY
;
A
#
# COMPACT_ATOMS: atom_id res chain seq x y z
N MET A 1 -61.83 45.30 17.70
CA MET A 1 -60.60 45.42 18.51
C MET A 1 -60.14 44.02 18.89
N SER A 2 -59.22 43.46 18.09
CA SER A 2 -58.40 42.26 18.30
C SER A 2 -58.09 41.64 16.95
N ILE A 3 -56.87 41.81 16.46
CA ILE A 3 -56.26 40.95 15.46
C ILE A 3 -54.87 40.61 15.99
N ARG A 4 -54.66 39.34 16.31
CA ARG A 4 -53.37 38.75 16.66
C ARG A 4 -52.59 38.52 15.36
N VAL A 5 -51.38 39.04 15.26
CA VAL A 5 -50.43 38.69 14.21
C VAL A 5 -49.44 37.70 14.82
N ILE A 6 -49.47 36.46 14.32
CA ILE A 6 -48.51 35.41 14.60
C ILE A 6 -47.40 35.54 13.56
N THR A 7 -46.20 35.90 13.98
CA THR A 7 -45.01 35.88 13.10
C THR A 7 -44.35 34.51 13.22
N LEU A 8 -44.49 33.70 12.17
CA LEU A 8 -43.84 32.40 12.03
C LEU A 8 -42.40 32.64 11.53
N VAL A 9 -41.39 32.29 12.34
CA VAL A 9 -39.99 32.29 11.91
C VAL A 9 -39.69 30.93 11.29
N PHE A 10 -39.46 30.90 9.97
CA PHE A 10 -38.99 29.72 9.25
C PHE A 10 -37.47 29.60 9.44
N THR A 11 -37.04 28.66 10.28
CA THR A 11 -35.64 28.25 10.37
C THR A 11 -35.38 27.25 9.24
N VAL A 12 -34.65 27.67 8.20
CA VAL A 12 -34.19 26.77 7.14
C VAL A 12 -33.04 25.94 7.70
N TYR A 13 -33.30 24.68 8.01
CA TYR A 13 -32.24 23.68 8.20
C TYR A 13 -31.65 23.36 6.82
N LEU A 14 -30.47 23.91 6.52
CA LEU A 14 -29.60 23.32 5.49
C LEU A 14 -29.02 22.03 6.09
N SER A 15 -29.64 20.90 5.76
CA SER A 15 -29.03 19.59 5.91
C SER A 15 -27.84 19.50 4.95
N PHE A 16 -26.63 19.72 5.47
CA PHE A 16 -25.42 19.21 4.83
C PHE A 16 -25.54 17.68 4.82
N ALA A 17 -25.83 17.11 3.66
CA ALA A 17 -25.58 15.70 3.43
C ALA A 17 -24.06 15.51 3.57
N ALA A 18 -23.63 14.95 4.70
CA ALA A 18 -22.29 14.39 4.81
C ALA A 18 -22.22 13.28 3.75
N GLY A 19 -21.55 13.56 2.63
CA GLY A 19 -21.22 12.52 1.67
C GLY A 19 -20.44 11.45 2.41
N ASN A 20 -20.83 10.18 2.25
CA ASN A 20 -19.97 9.07 2.64
C ASN A 20 -18.68 9.24 1.82
N VAL A 21 -17.61 9.66 2.48
CA VAL A 21 -16.27 9.65 1.90
C VAL A 21 -15.86 8.18 1.93
N LEU A 22 -15.79 7.56 0.76
CA LEU A 22 -15.03 6.32 0.61
C LEU A 22 -13.58 6.69 0.91
N ALA A 23 -12.93 5.95 1.82
CA ALA A 23 -11.55 6.19 2.20
C ALA A 23 -10.54 5.91 1.07
N HIS A 24 -11.03 5.41 -0.08
CA HIS A 24 -10.22 5.16 -1.27
C HIS A 24 -10.71 5.85 -2.55
N GLN A 25 -9.72 6.35 -3.30
CA GLN A 25 -9.77 6.57 -4.74
C GLN A 25 -8.89 5.55 -5.52
N ASP A 26 -8.63 4.35 -4.98
CA ASP A 26 -7.87 3.29 -5.69
C ASP A 26 -8.73 2.19 -6.34
N SER A 27 -10.04 2.40 -6.47
CA SER A 27 -10.81 1.54 -7.38
C SER A 27 -10.42 1.90 -8.82
N GLN A 28 -9.33 1.31 -9.31
CA GLN A 28 -8.92 1.47 -10.70
C GLN A 28 -10.07 1.05 -11.59
N SER A 29 -10.58 2.00 -12.37
CA SER A 29 -11.55 1.71 -13.42
C SER A 29 -10.94 0.71 -14.40
N ALA A 30 -11.78 -0.19 -14.94
CA ALA A 30 -11.30 -1.18 -15.88
C ALA A 30 -10.63 -0.50 -17.09
N VAL A 31 -9.52 -1.06 -17.55
CA VAL A 31 -8.84 -0.62 -18.77
C VAL A 31 -9.39 -1.38 -19.96
N TYR A 32 -9.71 -0.66 -21.03
CA TYR A 32 -10.39 -1.19 -22.20
C TYR A 32 -9.43 -1.36 -23.39
N VAL A 33 -9.53 -2.48 -24.10
CA VAL A 33 -8.71 -2.77 -25.28
C VAL A 33 -9.60 -3.22 -26.43
N ALA A 34 -9.42 -2.65 -27.62
CA ALA A 34 -10.15 -3.07 -28.82
C ALA A 34 -9.27 -3.00 -30.08
N PRO A 35 -9.54 -3.83 -31.10
CA PRO A 35 -8.88 -3.68 -32.39
C PRO A 35 -9.21 -2.30 -32.99
N GLY A 36 -8.18 -1.59 -33.45
CA GLY A 36 -8.34 -0.22 -33.96
C GLY A 36 -8.59 0.81 -32.85
N GLY A 37 -8.26 0.48 -31.60
CA GLY A 37 -8.04 1.45 -30.54
C GLY A 37 -6.77 2.27 -30.77
N VAL A 38 -6.39 3.07 -29.78
CA VAL A 38 -5.16 3.88 -29.81
C VAL A 38 -4.42 3.69 -28.50
N ASP A 39 -3.15 3.31 -28.58
CA ASP A 39 -2.25 3.19 -27.41
C ASP A 39 -1.83 4.59 -26.94
N SER A 40 -2.77 5.30 -26.30
CA SER A 40 -2.60 6.66 -25.79
C SER A 40 -3.47 6.88 -24.55
N GLY A 41 -2.94 7.59 -23.55
CA GLY A 41 -3.63 7.77 -22.27
C GLY A 41 -3.77 6.46 -21.50
N ARG A 42 -4.66 6.42 -20.51
CA ARG A 42 -4.88 5.28 -19.60
C ARG A 42 -5.82 4.20 -20.15
N CYS A 43 -6.61 4.54 -21.18
CA CYS A 43 -7.66 3.69 -21.74
C CYS A 43 -8.71 3.21 -20.73
N ASP A 44 -8.99 4.02 -19.71
CA ASP A 44 -10.07 3.86 -18.73
C ASP A 44 -11.42 4.45 -19.22
N ASP A 45 -11.43 5.05 -20.41
CA ASP A 45 -12.64 5.40 -21.16
C ASP A 45 -12.94 4.35 -22.23
N ALA A 46 -14.06 3.65 -22.09
CA ALA A 46 -14.53 2.64 -23.04
C ALA A 46 -14.70 3.17 -24.47
N ALA A 47 -14.93 4.48 -24.65
CA ALA A 47 -15.03 5.11 -25.97
C ALA A 47 -13.66 5.24 -26.66
N VAL A 48 -12.56 5.28 -25.90
CA VAL A 48 -11.20 5.47 -26.40
C VAL A 48 -10.29 4.34 -25.89
N PRO A 49 -10.55 3.08 -26.31
CA PRO A 49 -9.80 1.93 -25.82
C PRO A 49 -8.38 1.88 -26.40
N CYS A 50 -7.50 1.20 -25.68
CA CYS A 50 -6.16 0.84 -26.13
C CYS A 50 -6.23 -0.08 -27.35
N ASN A 51 -5.17 -0.07 -28.16
CA ASN A 51 -5.01 -1.00 -29.27
C ASN A 51 -4.34 -2.31 -28.83
N SER A 52 -3.44 -2.27 -27.85
CA SER A 52 -2.65 -3.43 -27.42
C SER A 52 -2.78 -3.74 -25.92
N ILE A 53 -2.73 -5.05 -25.62
CA ILE A 53 -2.72 -5.57 -24.24
C ILE A 53 -1.45 -5.13 -23.52
N ALA A 54 -0.31 -5.15 -24.22
CA ALA A 54 0.99 -4.75 -23.67
C ALA A 54 1.02 -3.30 -23.18
N TYR A 55 0.32 -2.40 -23.89
CA TYR A 55 0.18 -1.02 -23.46
C TYR A 55 -0.84 -0.91 -22.32
N ALA A 56 -1.98 -1.60 -22.40
CA ALA A 56 -2.99 -1.64 -21.34
C ALA A 56 -2.44 -2.11 -19.97
N LEU A 57 -1.58 -3.14 -19.98
CA LEU A 57 -0.95 -3.68 -18.76
C LEU A 57 -0.09 -2.65 -18.00
N ARG A 58 0.28 -1.52 -18.61
CA ARG A 58 1.01 -0.44 -17.92
C ARG A 58 0.13 0.40 -17.02
N TRP A 59 -1.18 0.38 -17.26
CA TRP A 59 -2.17 1.25 -16.62
C TRP A 59 -2.96 0.56 -15.51
N VAL A 60 -2.65 -0.72 -15.25
CA VAL A 60 -3.38 -1.55 -14.31
C VAL A 60 -2.42 -2.03 -13.22
N SER A 61 -2.78 -1.77 -11.96
CA SER A 61 -2.06 -2.25 -10.78
C SER A 61 -2.60 -3.60 -10.30
N LYS A 62 -2.08 -4.08 -9.16
CA LYS A 62 -2.47 -5.39 -8.59
C LYS A 62 -3.98 -5.44 -8.35
N GLY A 63 -4.64 -6.47 -8.89
CA GLY A 63 -6.09 -6.67 -8.74
C GLY A 63 -6.96 -5.80 -9.67
N GLY A 64 -6.37 -4.93 -10.49
CA GLY A 64 -7.11 -4.18 -11.50
C GLY A 64 -7.57 -5.04 -12.70
N GLN A 65 -8.47 -4.50 -13.51
CA GLN A 65 -9.16 -5.24 -14.57
C GLN A 65 -8.84 -4.72 -15.97
N ILE A 66 -8.64 -5.63 -16.93
CA ILE A 66 -8.57 -5.34 -18.37
C ILE A 66 -9.71 -6.04 -19.09
N ARG A 67 -10.52 -5.29 -19.85
CA ARG A 67 -11.61 -5.82 -20.68
C ARG A 67 -11.27 -5.67 -22.16
N LEU A 68 -11.27 -6.78 -22.89
CA LEU A 68 -10.98 -6.79 -24.31
C LEU A 68 -12.25 -7.02 -25.13
N ALA A 69 -12.41 -6.19 -26.16
CA ALA A 69 -13.47 -6.35 -27.15
C ALA A 69 -13.22 -7.59 -28.00
N GLU A 70 -14.25 -8.05 -28.68
CA GLU A 70 -14.14 -9.04 -29.74
C GLU A 70 -13.10 -8.64 -30.80
N GLY A 71 -12.44 -9.64 -31.40
CA GLY A 71 -11.42 -9.42 -32.44
C GLY A 71 -10.05 -10.01 -32.09
N ALA A 72 -9.02 -9.69 -32.86
CA ALA A 72 -7.73 -10.38 -32.80
C ALA A 72 -6.61 -9.51 -32.19
N TYR A 73 -5.86 -10.10 -31.26
CA TYR A 73 -4.75 -9.47 -30.54
C TYR A 73 -3.49 -10.32 -30.66
N ARG A 74 -2.39 -9.70 -31.06
CA ARG A 74 -1.09 -10.38 -31.18
C ARG A 74 -0.28 -10.18 -29.91
N ILE A 75 0.20 -11.27 -29.33
CA ILE A 75 1.12 -11.25 -28.20
C ILE A 75 2.54 -11.46 -28.71
N THR A 76 3.49 -10.66 -28.20
CA THR A 76 4.88 -10.67 -28.66
C THR A 76 5.91 -10.80 -27.54
N ARG A 77 5.51 -10.65 -26.26
CA ARG A 77 6.41 -10.76 -25.11
C ARG A 77 5.96 -11.86 -24.16
N ALA A 78 6.92 -12.49 -23.50
CA ALA A 78 6.64 -13.53 -22.52
C ALA A 78 5.90 -12.99 -21.28
N GLU A 79 6.24 -11.78 -20.85
CA GLU A 79 5.62 -11.08 -19.72
C GLU A 79 4.11 -10.85 -19.94
N ASP A 80 3.71 -10.44 -21.14
CA ASP A 80 2.30 -10.22 -21.48
C ASP A 80 1.49 -11.53 -21.33
N ILE A 81 2.07 -12.65 -21.76
CA ILE A 81 1.45 -13.98 -21.60
C ILE A 81 1.37 -14.34 -20.12
N PHE A 82 2.43 -14.08 -19.35
CA PHE A 82 2.45 -14.30 -17.91
C PHE A 82 1.34 -13.54 -17.18
N HIS A 83 1.11 -12.26 -17.50
CA HIS A 83 0.00 -11.49 -16.91
C HIS A 83 -1.38 -12.03 -17.33
N LEU A 84 -1.52 -12.52 -18.56
CA LEU A 84 -2.77 -13.13 -19.04
C LEU A 84 -3.10 -14.47 -18.37
N VAL A 85 -2.11 -15.19 -17.87
CA VAL A 85 -2.29 -16.52 -17.25
C VAL A 85 -2.13 -16.54 -15.73
N SER A 86 -1.46 -15.54 -15.15
CA SER A 86 -1.39 -15.34 -13.71
C SER A 86 -2.66 -14.66 -13.18
N ALA A 87 -2.86 -14.74 -11.87
CA ALA A 87 -3.95 -14.03 -11.17
C ALA A 87 -3.57 -12.59 -10.78
N ALA A 88 -2.43 -12.06 -11.25
CA ALA A 88 -1.93 -10.75 -10.87
C ALA A 88 -2.79 -9.58 -11.39
N VAL A 89 -3.37 -9.74 -12.59
CA VAL A 89 -4.27 -8.79 -13.25
C VAL A 89 -5.48 -9.57 -13.77
N ASP A 90 -6.69 -9.04 -13.58
CA ASP A 90 -7.92 -9.67 -14.05
C ASP A 90 -8.18 -9.31 -15.52
N VAL A 91 -7.71 -10.17 -16.44
CA VAL A 91 -7.79 -9.91 -17.89
C VAL A 91 -8.85 -10.80 -18.56
N HIS A 92 -9.87 -10.17 -19.13
CA HIS A 92 -11.02 -10.86 -19.72
C HIS A 92 -11.30 -10.43 -21.17
N GLY A 93 -11.51 -11.42 -22.04
CA GLY A 93 -11.88 -11.21 -23.44
C GLY A 93 -13.35 -11.47 -23.73
N GLY A 94 -13.79 -11.07 -24.93
CA GLY A 94 -15.12 -11.34 -25.46
C GLY A 94 -16.18 -10.36 -24.98
N PHE A 95 -15.81 -9.11 -24.73
CA PHE A 95 -16.77 -8.04 -24.51
C PHE A 95 -17.20 -7.42 -25.84
N ARG A 96 -18.37 -6.78 -25.86
CA ARG A 96 -18.83 -5.99 -27.01
C ARG A 96 -18.25 -4.58 -26.94
N ARG A 97 -17.71 -4.08 -28.06
CA ARG A 97 -17.25 -2.68 -28.12
C ARG A 97 -18.41 -1.68 -28.17
N ASP A 98 -19.49 -2.03 -28.86
CA ASP A 98 -20.60 -1.10 -29.16
C ASP A 98 -21.45 -0.71 -27.95
N ASP A 99 -21.42 -1.49 -26.87
CA ASP A 99 -22.11 -1.20 -25.61
C ASP A 99 -21.19 -0.65 -24.50
N GLY A 100 -19.92 -0.37 -24.83
CA GLY A 100 -18.95 0.08 -23.84
C GLY A 100 -18.47 -1.04 -22.92
N PHE A 101 -18.26 -2.26 -23.45
CA PHE A 101 -17.69 -3.41 -22.74
C PHE A 101 -18.53 -3.89 -21.56
N GLN A 102 -19.86 -3.80 -21.70
CA GLN A 102 -20.81 -4.16 -20.65
C GLN A 102 -21.31 -5.60 -20.79
N THR A 103 -21.51 -6.07 -22.03
CA THR A 103 -21.99 -7.43 -22.30
C THR A 103 -20.98 -8.25 -23.09
N ARG A 104 -21.20 -9.58 -23.10
CA ARG A 104 -20.37 -10.51 -23.87
C ARG A 104 -20.75 -10.48 -25.35
N ALA A 105 -19.74 -10.53 -26.21
CA ALA A 105 -19.90 -10.63 -27.65
C ALA A 105 -20.14 -12.10 -28.07
N ASP A 106 -20.86 -12.29 -29.18
CA ASP A 106 -21.03 -13.62 -29.80
C ASP A 106 -19.71 -14.15 -30.41
N THR A 107 -18.78 -13.25 -30.72
CA THR A 107 -17.46 -13.59 -31.25
C THR A 107 -16.40 -13.42 -30.16
N PRO A 108 -15.47 -14.39 -30.01
CA PRO A 108 -14.47 -14.33 -28.95
C PRO A 108 -13.35 -13.35 -29.27
N SER A 109 -12.70 -12.82 -28.24
CA SER A 109 -11.38 -12.21 -28.40
C SER A 109 -10.37 -13.31 -28.73
N THR A 110 -9.64 -13.15 -29.84
CA THR A 110 -8.67 -14.12 -30.34
C THR A 110 -7.26 -13.68 -30.00
N LEU A 111 -6.52 -14.50 -29.25
CA LEU A 111 -5.10 -14.30 -28.94
C LEU A 111 -4.24 -15.05 -29.96
N ILE A 112 -3.33 -14.33 -30.62
CA ILE A 112 -2.39 -14.88 -31.61
C ILE A 112 -0.99 -14.86 -31.01
N GLY A 113 -0.29 -16.00 -31.08
CA GLY A 113 1.09 -16.11 -30.59
C GLY A 113 1.23 -16.64 -29.16
N VAL A 114 0.15 -17.19 -28.59
CA VAL A 114 0.16 -17.83 -27.28
C VAL A 114 0.41 -19.35 -27.43
N PRO A 115 1.28 -19.96 -26.60
CA PRO A 115 1.50 -21.40 -26.59
C PRO A 115 0.20 -22.20 -26.39
N GLN A 116 0.13 -23.37 -27.03
CA GLN A 116 -1.13 -24.14 -27.12
C GLN A 116 -1.55 -24.69 -25.76
N GLU A 117 -0.61 -24.98 -24.86
CA GLU A 117 -0.90 -25.48 -23.52
C GLU A 117 -1.75 -24.53 -22.65
N TYR A 118 -1.77 -23.22 -22.93
CA TYR A 118 -2.56 -22.24 -22.16
C TYR A 118 -3.97 -22.02 -22.71
N ARG A 119 -4.35 -22.70 -23.80
CA ARG A 119 -5.64 -22.53 -24.48
C ARG A 119 -6.83 -22.69 -23.53
N ASP A 120 -6.84 -23.77 -22.76
CA ASP A 120 -8.01 -24.11 -21.94
C ASP A 120 -8.18 -23.13 -20.77
N PHE A 121 -7.08 -22.71 -20.15
CA PHE A 121 -7.12 -21.67 -19.11
C PHE A 121 -7.65 -20.34 -19.68
N LEU A 122 -7.11 -19.89 -20.81
CA LEU A 122 -7.51 -18.62 -21.43
C LEU A 122 -8.94 -18.67 -21.99
N ALA A 123 -9.45 -19.85 -22.36
CA ALA A 123 -10.85 -20.03 -22.70
C ALA A 123 -11.79 -19.72 -21.53
N THR A 124 -11.40 -20.04 -20.29
CA THR A 124 -12.19 -19.66 -19.09
C THR A 124 -12.25 -18.14 -18.88
N ARG A 125 -11.27 -17.40 -19.43
CA ARG A 125 -11.22 -15.94 -19.41
C ARG A 125 -11.86 -15.28 -20.64
N GLY A 126 -12.49 -16.06 -21.53
CA GLY A 126 -13.21 -15.55 -22.70
C GLY A 126 -12.35 -15.40 -23.98
N PHE A 127 -11.18 -16.05 -24.03
CA PHE A 127 -10.30 -16.00 -25.19
C PHE A 127 -10.35 -17.26 -26.06
N HIS A 128 -10.18 -17.06 -27.36
CA HIS A 128 -9.85 -18.11 -28.31
C HIS A 128 -8.36 -18.02 -28.67
N VAL A 129 -7.60 -19.12 -28.57
CA VAL A 129 -6.14 -19.10 -28.81
C VAL A 129 -5.78 -19.68 -30.18
N ILE A 130 -5.05 -18.90 -30.97
CA ILE A 130 -4.39 -19.33 -32.21
C ILE A 130 -2.88 -19.37 -31.98
N SER A 131 -2.36 -20.59 -31.85
CA SER A 131 -0.92 -20.84 -31.74
C SER A 131 -0.31 -20.94 -33.14
N ASP A 132 0.37 -19.90 -33.61
CA ASP A 132 1.15 -19.96 -34.84
C ASP A 132 2.51 -20.62 -34.58
N ARG A 133 2.59 -21.95 -34.74
CA ARG A 133 3.83 -22.72 -34.54
C ARG A 133 4.97 -22.33 -35.49
N LYS A 134 4.73 -21.57 -36.56
CA LYS A 134 5.77 -21.10 -37.49
C LYS A 134 6.22 -19.66 -37.22
N GLY A 135 5.49 -18.91 -36.39
CA GLY A 135 5.72 -17.48 -36.14
C GLY A 135 5.93 -17.09 -34.67
N ILE A 136 5.89 -18.04 -33.73
CA ILE A 136 6.30 -17.77 -32.35
C ILE A 136 7.83 -17.73 -32.33
N ASP A 137 8.36 -16.58 -31.95
CA ASP A 137 9.78 -16.43 -31.63
C ASP A 137 10.15 -17.45 -30.55
N GLN A 138 11.11 -18.32 -30.85
CA GLN A 138 11.53 -19.40 -29.97
C GLN A 138 11.98 -18.87 -28.61
N ASP A 139 12.53 -17.64 -28.57
CA ASP A 139 12.93 -16.98 -27.33
C ASP A 139 11.73 -16.58 -26.48
N VAL A 140 10.64 -16.13 -27.10
CA VAL A 140 9.38 -15.81 -26.39
C VAL A 140 8.77 -17.07 -25.80
N ALA A 141 8.71 -18.18 -26.56
CA ALA A 141 8.20 -19.45 -26.05
C ALA A 141 9.00 -19.95 -24.84
N VAL A 142 10.34 -19.88 -24.92
CA VAL A 142 11.22 -20.25 -23.80
C VAL A 142 11.02 -19.31 -22.61
N GLY A 143 10.87 -18.01 -22.84
CA GLY A 143 10.60 -17.02 -21.79
C GLY A 143 9.30 -17.29 -21.04
N VAL A 144 8.21 -17.57 -21.76
CA VAL A 144 6.91 -17.92 -21.16
C VAL A 144 7.03 -19.17 -20.32
N GLN A 145 7.68 -20.21 -20.86
CA GLN A 145 7.85 -21.47 -20.15
C GLN A 145 8.63 -21.26 -18.84
N LYS A 146 9.70 -20.44 -18.86
CA LYS A 146 10.46 -20.11 -17.64
C LYS A 146 9.60 -19.40 -16.59
N LEU A 147 8.89 -18.35 -16.99
CA LEU A 147 8.01 -17.60 -16.07
C LEU A 147 6.87 -18.46 -15.52
N MET A 148 6.36 -19.40 -16.30
CA MET A 148 5.31 -20.33 -15.89
C MET A 148 5.80 -21.42 -14.95
N VAL A 149 6.98 -21.96 -15.19
CA VAL A 149 7.64 -22.86 -14.23
C VAL A 149 7.86 -22.14 -12.91
N LEU A 150 8.34 -20.89 -12.95
CA LEU A 150 8.52 -20.07 -11.75
C LEU A 150 7.19 -19.81 -11.02
N HIS A 151 6.14 -19.40 -11.74
CA HIS A 151 4.82 -19.21 -11.14
C HIS A 151 4.29 -20.49 -10.49
N GLN A 152 4.46 -21.62 -11.16
CA GLN A 152 3.99 -22.90 -10.64
C GLN A 152 4.81 -23.36 -9.43
N SER A 153 6.12 -23.07 -9.37
CA SER A 153 6.95 -23.37 -8.19
C SER A 153 6.57 -22.51 -6.99
N GLN A 154 6.13 -21.26 -7.21
CA GLN A 154 5.64 -20.37 -6.16
C GLN A 154 4.29 -20.77 -5.56
N LYS A 155 3.59 -21.78 -6.11
CA LYS A 155 2.39 -22.34 -5.49
C LYS A 155 2.68 -23.22 -4.27
N ALA A 156 3.94 -23.46 -3.97
CA ALA A 156 4.41 -24.14 -2.77
C ALA A 156 5.59 -23.36 -2.17
N GLY A 157 5.89 -23.60 -0.90
CA GLY A 157 7.09 -23.05 -0.29
C GLY A 157 8.37 -23.39 -1.06
N LEU A 158 9.24 -22.41 -1.24
CA LEU A 158 10.57 -22.57 -1.83
C LEU A 158 11.60 -22.73 -0.69
N ALA A 159 12.60 -23.57 -0.91
CA ALA A 159 13.65 -23.83 0.06
C ALA A 159 14.74 -22.74 0.08
N SER A 160 15.53 -22.69 1.15
CA SER A 160 16.75 -21.89 1.22
C SER A 160 17.64 -22.16 0.01
N THR A 161 18.07 -21.13 -0.70
CA THR A 161 18.91 -21.22 -1.89
C THR A 161 19.76 -19.97 -2.02
N PRO A 162 21.10 -20.12 -2.02
CA PRO A 162 22.00 -19.01 -2.26
C PRO A 162 21.76 -18.37 -3.63
N CYS A 163 22.01 -17.07 -3.70
CA CYS A 163 22.07 -16.36 -4.96
C CYS A 163 23.33 -16.77 -5.72
N ASP A 164 23.18 -17.66 -6.70
CA ASP A 164 24.27 -18.10 -7.55
C ASP A 164 23.99 -17.71 -9.00
N ASN A 165 24.97 -17.07 -9.64
CA ASN A 165 24.87 -16.57 -11.01
C ASN A 165 23.61 -15.73 -11.27
N GLY A 166 23.18 -14.93 -10.28
CA GLY A 166 22.04 -14.02 -10.37
C GLY A 166 20.66 -14.67 -10.19
N PHE A 167 20.60 -15.93 -9.73
CA PHE A 167 19.32 -16.60 -9.46
C PHE A 167 19.32 -17.40 -8.14
N ALA A 168 18.15 -17.42 -7.48
CA ALA A 168 17.83 -18.28 -6.34
C ALA A 168 16.44 -18.90 -6.55
N ASN A 169 16.36 -20.23 -6.70
CA ASN A 169 15.11 -20.94 -7.07
C ASN A 169 14.37 -20.34 -8.28
N GLY A 170 15.11 -19.84 -9.27
CA GLY A 170 14.55 -19.23 -10.48
C GLY A 170 14.10 -17.78 -10.32
N LEU A 171 14.13 -17.23 -9.10
CA LEU A 171 13.98 -15.79 -8.85
C LEU A 171 15.29 -15.09 -9.18
N ALA A 172 15.21 -13.95 -9.87
CA ALA A 172 16.37 -13.10 -10.08
C ALA A 172 16.83 -12.53 -8.72
N CYS A 173 18.14 -12.53 -8.49
CA CYS A 173 18.74 -12.02 -7.25
C CYS A 173 20.08 -11.32 -7.55
N SER A 174 20.52 -10.47 -6.63
CA SER A 174 21.83 -9.82 -6.69
C SER A 174 22.37 -9.67 -5.28
N ASP A 175 23.35 -10.49 -4.91
CA ASP A 175 23.95 -10.52 -3.56
C ASP A 175 22.93 -10.69 -2.40
N VAL A 176 21.79 -11.34 -2.70
CA VAL A 176 20.71 -11.60 -1.74
C VAL A 176 20.24 -13.04 -1.89
N ASP A 177 20.50 -13.85 -0.87
CA ASP A 177 20.06 -15.24 -0.80
C ASP A 177 18.56 -15.34 -0.48
N LEU A 178 17.89 -16.35 -1.03
CA LEU A 178 16.55 -16.71 -0.59
C LEU A 178 16.67 -17.64 0.61
N LEU A 179 16.20 -17.21 1.79
CA LEU A 179 16.21 -18.07 2.99
C LEU A 179 14.98 -18.99 3.03
N SER A 180 13.81 -18.46 2.71
CA SER A 180 12.56 -19.21 2.68
C SER A 180 11.49 -18.50 1.86
N HIS A 181 10.45 -19.24 1.49
CA HIS A 181 9.23 -18.72 0.90
C HIS A 181 8.04 -19.48 1.49
N VAL A 182 7.09 -18.76 2.07
CA VAL A 182 5.82 -19.32 2.54
C VAL A 182 4.78 -19.03 1.46
N ALA A 183 4.29 -20.07 0.77
CA ALA A 183 3.24 -19.86 -0.22
C ALA A 183 1.92 -19.51 0.49
N LEU A 184 1.04 -18.77 -0.19
CA LEU A 184 -0.27 -18.41 0.36
C LEU A 184 -1.09 -19.63 0.79
N SER A 185 -0.97 -20.75 0.08
CA SER A 185 -1.62 -22.01 0.43
C SER A 185 -1.05 -22.71 1.67
N ASP A 186 0.14 -22.31 2.12
CA ASP A 186 0.81 -22.86 3.30
C ASP A 186 0.44 -22.09 4.58
N VAL A 187 -0.20 -20.91 4.44
CA VAL A 187 -0.75 -20.14 5.56
C VAL A 187 -2.05 -20.79 6.03
N SER A 188 -2.25 -20.89 7.34
CA SER A 188 -3.39 -21.64 7.92
C SER A 188 -4.77 -21.18 7.43
N ALA A 189 -4.90 -19.90 7.08
CA ALA A 189 -6.13 -19.28 6.59
C ALA A 189 -6.33 -19.38 5.07
N ASN A 190 -5.36 -19.93 4.32
CA ASN A 190 -5.38 -20.05 2.86
C ASN A 190 -5.84 -18.76 2.13
N PRO A 191 -5.18 -17.61 2.38
CA PRO A 191 -5.51 -16.32 1.79
C PRO A 191 -5.34 -16.30 0.26
N GLY A 192 -6.04 -15.37 -0.40
CA GLY A 192 -5.94 -15.14 -1.84
C GLY A 192 -4.86 -14.13 -2.23
N ALA A 193 -4.53 -13.21 -1.32
CA ALA A 193 -3.53 -12.16 -1.52
C ALA A 193 -2.94 -11.68 -0.19
N ALA A 194 -1.80 -10.97 -0.25
CA ALA A 194 -1.16 -10.28 0.87
C ALA A 194 -1.26 -8.75 0.66
N ALA A 195 -1.21 -7.98 1.76
CA ALA A 195 -1.39 -6.53 1.73
C ALA A 195 -0.15 -5.77 2.25
N ASP A 196 0.30 -6.05 3.46
CA ASP A 196 1.39 -5.36 4.18
C ASP A 196 2.19 -6.35 5.03
N VAL A 197 3.39 -5.94 5.46
CA VAL A 197 4.27 -6.71 6.35
C VAL A 197 5.00 -5.78 7.32
N TRP A 198 5.04 -6.18 8.58
CA TRP A 198 5.83 -5.51 9.61
C TRP A 198 6.69 -6.51 10.38
N GLY A 199 7.95 -6.16 10.65
CA GLY A 199 8.87 -6.99 11.43
C GLY A 199 9.18 -6.38 12.79
N PHE A 200 9.42 -7.21 13.81
CA PHE A 200 10.02 -6.75 15.06
C PHE A 200 10.81 -7.85 15.79
N VAL A 201 11.74 -7.41 16.67
CA VAL A 201 12.48 -8.27 17.60
C VAL A 201 11.81 -8.25 18.97
N ASP A 202 11.37 -9.38 19.49
CA ASP A 202 10.85 -9.50 20.86
C ASP A 202 11.98 -9.36 21.88
N LEU A 203 11.89 -8.33 22.72
CA LEU A 203 12.94 -7.98 23.67
C LEU A 203 13.03 -8.94 24.86
N ASN A 204 12.03 -9.81 25.06
CA ASN A 204 12.09 -10.84 26.09
C ASN A 204 12.94 -12.05 25.67
N THR A 205 12.96 -12.36 24.36
CA THR A 205 13.50 -13.63 23.85
C THR A 205 14.53 -13.50 22.73
N ASP A 206 14.74 -12.29 22.20
CA ASP A 206 15.59 -12.00 21.04
C ASP A 206 15.14 -12.74 19.77
N ARG A 207 13.85 -13.12 19.73
CA ARG A 207 13.22 -13.76 18.57
C ARG A 207 12.74 -12.70 17.59
N GLU A 208 12.86 -13.00 16.30
CA GLU A 208 12.38 -12.15 15.22
C GLU A 208 11.02 -12.64 14.75
N TYR A 209 10.08 -11.70 14.56
CA TYR A 209 8.73 -11.99 14.10
C TYR A 209 8.38 -11.14 12.89
N ALA A 210 7.66 -11.75 11.95
CA ALA A 210 7.01 -11.07 10.83
C ALA A 210 5.49 -11.13 11.04
N ILE A 211 4.84 -9.97 11.05
CA ILE A 211 3.39 -9.84 11.04
C ILE A 211 2.99 -9.50 9.62
N VAL A 212 2.19 -10.36 9.01
CA VAL A 212 1.82 -10.26 7.59
C VAL A 212 0.31 -10.10 7.50
N SER A 213 -0.15 -9.03 6.86
CA SER A 213 -1.56 -8.89 6.52
C SER A 213 -1.86 -9.60 5.21
N TYR A 214 -3.02 -10.24 5.22
CA TYR A 214 -3.60 -10.93 4.09
C TYR A 214 -4.97 -10.37 3.78
N ASP A 215 -5.49 -10.73 2.62
CA ASP A 215 -6.81 -10.31 2.19
C ASP A 215 -7.88 -10.68 3.22
N ASN A 216 -7.76 -11.82 3.88
CA ASN A 216 -8.72 -12.32 4.88
C ASN A 216 -8.28 -12.22 6.36
N GLY A 217 -7.21 -11.48 6.69
CA GLY A 217 -6.78 -11.31 8.08
C GLY A 217 -5.31 -10.95 8.27
N THR A 218 -4.72 -11.38 9.38
CA THR A 218 -3.33 -11.08 9.75
C THR A 218 -2.71 -12.28 10.44
N ALA A 219 -1.53 -12.70 9.97
CA ALA A 219 -0.77 -13.79 10.56
C ALA A 219 0.48 -13.26 11.28
N VAL A 220 0.95 -13.99 12.28
CA VAL A 220 2.24 -13.76 12.92
C VAL A 220 3.13 -14.97 12.70
N PHE A 221 4.31 -14.75 12.14
CA PHE A 221 5.32 -15.76 11.89
C PHE A 221 6.53 -15.52 12.80
N ASP A 222 7.03 -16.58 13.41
CA ASP A 222 8.35 -16.63 14.02
C ASP A 222 9.37 -16.89 12.90
N VAL A 223 10.27 -15.94 12.70
CA VAL A 223 11.29 -15.95 11.63
C VAL A 223 12.71 -15.97 12.19
N THR A 224 12.87 -16.25 13.49
CA THR A 224 14.17 -16.34 14.17
C THR A 224 15.13 -17.31 13.47
N ASP A 225 14.60 -18.42 12.95
CA ASP A 225 15.30 -19.26 11.95
C ASP A 225 14.71 -18.90 10.58
N GLY A 226 15.39 -18.01 9.85
CA GLY A 226 14.91 -17.49 8.56
C GLY A 226 14.74 -18.56 7.47
N GLU A 227 15.35 -19.74 7.64
CA GLU A 227 15.15 -20.89 6.74
C GLU A 227 13.89 -21.70 7.07
N LYS A 228 13.32 -21.51 8.27
CA LYS A 228 12.17 -22.27 8.80
C LYS A 228 11.16 -21.35 9.49
N PRO A 229 10.55 -20.42 8.75
CA PRO A 229 9.48 -19.59 9.30
C PRO A 229 8.34 -20.47 9.81
N ARG A 230 7.78 -20.12 10.97
CA ARG A 230 6.68 -20.85 11.61
C ARG A 230 5.54 -19.91 11.93
N GLU A 231 4.35 -20.20 11.41
CA GLU A 231 3.15 -19.48 11.82
C GLU A 231 2.87 -19.73 13.32
N VAL A 232 2.77 -18.64 14.09
CA VAL A 232 2.42 -18.66 15.51
C VAL A 232 0.90 -18.62 15.67
N GLY A 233 0.22 -17.83 14.83
CA GLY A 233 -1.24 -17.77 14.79
C GLY A 233 -1.76 -16.83 13.72
N PHE A 234 -3.09 -16.85 13.55
CA PHE A 234 -3.82 -16.05 12.58
C PHE A 234 -5.03 -15.38 13.21
N VAL A 235 -5.23 -14.09 12.94
CA VAL A 235 -6.41 -13.31 13.31
C VAL A 235 -7.22 -13.03 12.05
N ALA A 236 -8.42 -13.59 11.98
CA ALA A 236 -9.33 -13.38 10.86
C ALA A 236 -9.82 -11.92 10.77
N GLY A 237 -10.03 -11.46 9.53
CA GLY A 237 -10.60 -10.16 9.22
C GLY A 237 -11.51 -10.19 7.99
N GLN A 238 -12.13 -9.05 7.69
CA GLN A 238 -12.91 -8.85 6.46
C GLN A 238 -12.01 -8.88 5.23
N ASN A 239 -12.56 -9.31 4.09
CA ASN A 239 -11.79 -9.44 2.85
C ASN A 239 -11.41 -8.07 2.28
N THR A 240 -10.13 -7.73 2.26
CA THR A 240 -9.58 -6.49 1.69
C THR A 240 -8.08 -6.61 1.48
N ILE A 241 -7.57 -6.05 0.38
CA ILE A 241 -6.12 -5.99 0.13
C ILE A 241 -5.46 -4.71 0.69
N TRP A 242 -6.22 -3.89 1.43
CA TRP A 242 -5.73 -2.66 2.06
C TRP A 242 -5.79 -2.84 3.58
N ARG A 243 -4.69 -3.33 4.15
CA ARG A 243 -4.54 -3.57 5.58
C ARG A 243 -3.12 -3.29 6.01
N ASP A 244 -2.94 -2.38 6.95
CA ASP A 244 -1.65 -1.88 7.39
C ASP A 244 -1.42 -2.19 8.88
N ILE A 245 -0.17 -2.42 9.26
CA ILE A 245 0.22 -2.89 10.60
C ILE A 245 1.39 -2.07 11.16
N LYS A 246 1.37 -1.78 12.47
CA LYS A 246 2.54 -1.29 13.22
C LYS A 246 2.65 -1.94 14.60
N VAL A 247 3.86 -2.06 15.12
CA VAL A 247 4.13 -2.70 16.43
C VAL A 247 4.62 -1.69 17.46
N ARG A 248 4.20 -1.88 18.72
CA ARG A 248 4.76 -1.23 19.91
C ARG A 248 5.13 -2.25 20.97
N GLN A 249 6.31 -2.11 21.57
CA GLN A 249 6.71 -2.80 22.79
C GLN A 249 6.75 -1.84 23.98
N VAL A 250 6.25 -2.27 25.13
CA VAL A 250 6.16 -1.44 26.35
C VAL A 250 6.58 -2.26 27.56
N TRP A 251 7.36 -1.66 28.47
CA TRP A 251 7.84 -2.35 29.66
C TRP A 251 6.74 -2.47 30.71
N ASN A 252 6.34 -3.70 31.02
CA ASN A 252 5.41 -4.01 32.09
C ASN A 252 6.15 -4.11 33.42
N THR A 253 6.05 -3.07 34.24
CA THR A 253 6.71 -3.02 35.56
C THR A 253 6.19 -4.05 36.56
N LEU A 254 4.93 -4.50 36.44
CA LEU A 254 4.34 -5.46 37.36
C LEU A 254 4.83 -6.88 37.08
N GLU A 255 4.94 -7.24 35.80
CA GLU A 255 5.39 -8.55 35.36
C GLU A 255 6.90 -8.61 35.08
N SER A 256 7.59 -7.46 35.09
CA SER A 256 9.03 -7.33 34.80
C SER A 256 9.41 -7.94 33.45
N ARG A 257 8.60 -7.63 32.42
CA ARG A 257 8.76 -8.10 31.04
C ARG A 257 8.28 -7.06 30.04
N TRP A 258 8.61 -7.25 28.77
CA TRP A 258 8.04 -6.46 27.67
C TRP A 258 6.70 -7.05 27.23
N ASP A 259 5.69 -6.20 27.13
CA ASP A 259 4.44 -6.50 26.43
C ASP A 259 4.55 -5.96 25.00
N ALA A 260 3.93 -6.66 24.04
CA ALA A 260 4.02 -6.33 22.63
C ALA A 260 2.63 -6.29 22.00
N PHE A 261 2.36 -5.26 21.19
CA PHE A 261 1.06 -5.04 20.57
C PHE A 261 1.23 -4.67 19.10
N ALA A 262 0.45 -5.29 18.22
CA ALA A 262 0.30 -4.87 16.83
C ALA A 262 -1.03 -4.12 16.63
N TYR A 263 -0.94 -2.92 16.06
CA TYR A 263 -2.06 -2.09 15.67
C TYR A 263 -2.37 -2.34 14.21
N VAL A 264 -3.63 -2.68 13.91
CA VAL A 264 -4.06 -3.04 12.56
C VAL A 264 -5.26 -2.19 12.19
N THR A 265 -5.20 -1.59 11.01
CA THR A 265 -6.37 -0.98 10.37
C THR A 265 -6.52 -1.48 8.95
N SER A 266 -7.67 -1.21 8.34
CA SER A 266 -7.94 -1.61 6.98
C SER A 266 -8.95 -0.70 6.31
N ASP A 267 -8.82 -0.60 4.99
CA ASP A 267 -9.73 0.12 4.12
C ASP A 267 -10.69 -0.84 3.42
N ALA A 268 -11.78 -0.31 2.86
CA ALA A 268 -12.86 -1.06 2.22
C ALA A 268 -13.53 -2.10 3.13
N THR A 269 -13.43 -1.93 4.45
CA THR A 269 -14.04 -2.79 5.48
C THR A 269 -14.81 -1.97 6.51
N THR A 270 -15.29 -2.64 7.56
CA THR A 270 -15.84 -2.00 8.76
C THR A 270 -15.11 -2.43 10.03
N GLU A 271 -13.82 -2.72 9.94
CA GLU A 271 -13.03 -3.26 11.06
C GLU A 271 -12.45 -2.21 11.99
N GLY A 272 -12.35 -0.95 11.52
CA GLY A 272 -11.77 0.17 12.27
C GLY A 272 -10.30 -0.05 12.58
N LEU A 273 -9.90 0.39 13.77
CA LEU A 273 -8.63 0.01 14.40
C LEU A 273 -8.90 -1.23 15.27
N PHE A 274 -7.99 -2.20 15.27
CA PHE A 274 -7.95 -3.24 16.29
C PHE A 274 -6.53 -3.55 16.68
N VAL A 275 -6.38 -4.21 17.83
CA VAL A 275 -5.07 -4.56 18.38
C VAL A 275 -4.95 -6.08 18.46
N ILE A 276 -3.78 -6.58 18.10
CA ILE A 276 -3.36 -7.95 18.35
C ILE A 276 -2.35 -7.92 19.49
N ASP A 277 -2.67 -8.54 20.61
CA ASP A 277 -1.75 -8.78 21.71
C ASP A 277 -0.76 -9.87 21.30
N LEU A 278 0.52 -9.50 21.30
CA LEU A 278 1.67 -10.33 20.97
C LEU A 278 2.46 -10.73 22.22
N SER A 279 2.01 -10.36 23.42
CA SER A 279 2.70 -10.64 24.68
C SER A 279 2.68 -12.14 25.04
N GLY A 280 1.89 -12.95 24.33
CA GLY A 280 1.87 -14.42 24.42
C GLY A 280 2.88 -15.14 23.52
N LEU A 281 3.67 -14.42 22.71
CA LEU A 281 4.67 -15.03 21.84
C LEU A 281 5.73 -15.81 22.64
N PRO A 282 6.26 -16.92 22.09
CA PRO A 282 5.98 -17.55 20.79
C PRO A 282 4.76 -18.50 20.79
N HIS A 283 3.92 -18.47 21.82
CA HIS A 283 2.90 -19.50 22.08
C HIS A 283 1.50 -19.12 21.59
N SER A 284 1.13 -17.84 21.67
CA SER A 284 -0.20 -17.37 21.28
C SER A 284 -0.19 -15.91 20.86
N ILE A 285 -1.20 -15.55 20.07
CA ILE A 285 -1.59 -14.18 19.76
C ILE A 285 -3.10 -14.05 20.00
N GLU A 286 -3.56 -12.85 20.34
CA GLU A 286 -4.98 -12.62 20.60
C GLU A 286 -5.44 -11.28 20.01
N ARG A 287 -6.57 -11.27 19.30
CA ARG A 287 -7.22 -10.01 18.93
C ARG A 287 -7.93 -9.45 20.16
N VAL A 288 -7.46 -8.32 20.66
CA VAL A 288 -8.11 -7.64 21.79
C VAL A 288 -9.12 -6.61 21.27
N SER A 289 -10.19 -6.44 22.05
CA SER A 289 -11.33 -5.61 21.66
C SER A 289 -10.96 -4.13 21.70
N TYR A 290 -11.00 -3.48 20.53
CA TYR A 290 -10.96 -2.04 20.42
C TYR A 290 -12.27 -1.52 19.83
N THR A 291 -12.89 -0.54 20.48
CA THR A 291 -14.08 0.11 19.93
C THR A 291 -13.61 1.22 19.01
N GLY A 292 -13.47 0.90 17.71
CA GLY A 292 -13.14 1.88 16.70
C GLY A 292 -14.15 3.02 16.68
N ASP A 293 -13.65 4.25 16.66
CA ASP A 293 -14.42 5.48 16.42
C ASP A 293 -14.52 5.81 14.92
N PHE A 294 -14.00 4.93 14.06
CA PHE A 294 -14.10 4.93 12.60
C PHE A 294 -14.25 3.49 12.09
N ALA A 295 -14.72 3.32 10.85
CA ALA A 295 -15.00 2.00 10.28
C ALA A 295 -13.88 1.48 9.36
N ALA A 296 -13.21 2.39 8.66
CA ALA A 296 -12.13 2.08 7.71
C ALA A 296 -11.08 3.19 7.75
N ALA A 297 -9.82 2.84 7.54
CA ALA A 297 -8.71 3.77 7.36
C ALA A 297 -7.62 3.12 6.51
N HIS A 298 -6.87 3.95 5.79
CA HIS A 298 -5.90 3.48 4.81
C HIS A 298 -4.60 2.98 5.47
N ASN A 299 -4.12 3.69 6.50
CA ASN A 299 -2.79 3.43 7.07
C ASN A 299 -2.78 3.67 8.59
N VAL A 300 -1.91 2.95 9.30
CA VAL A 300 -1.61 3.16 10.72
C VAL A 300 -0.11 3.35 10.89
N TYR A 301 0.29 4.32 11.71
CA TYR A 301 1.69 4.71 11.85
C TYR A 301 2.06 4.99 13.31
N ALA A 302 3.20 4.45 13.76
CA ALA A 302 3.75 4.74 15.07
C ALA A 302 4.92 5.73 14.95
N THR A 303 4.71 6.96 15.44
CA THR A 303 5.75 8.00 15.47
C THR A 303 6.78 7.73 16.57
N ASN A 304 7.94 8.41 16.53
CA ASN A 304 8.97 8.34 17.59
C ASN A 304 9.27 6.89 18.02
N THR A 305 9.42 6.00 17.05
CA THR A 305 9.53 4.56 17.25
C THR A 305 10.77 4.01 16.57
N ASP A 306 11.50 3.16 17.29
CA ASP A 306 12.49 2.27 16.70
C ASP A 306 11.74 1.16 15.94
N PHE A 307 11.77 1.18 14.62
CA PHE A 307 10.94 0.27 13.82
C PHE A 307 11.34 -1.21 13.95
N GLY A 308 12.58 -1.52 14.35
CA GLY A 308 13.04 -2.89 14.52
C GLY A 308 12.58 -3.52 15.84
N THR A 309 12.34 -2.70 16.87
CA THR A 309 11.92 -3.16 18.20
C THR A 309 10.50 -2.72 18.56
N GLY A 310 9.93 -1.74 17.86
CA GLY A 310 8.69 -1.10 18.27
C GLY A 310 8.82 -0.29 19.58
N LEU A 311 10.03 -0.01 20.06
CA LEU A 311 10.23 0.84 21.25
C LEU A 311 10.07 2.31 20.92
N ALA A 312 9.63 3.09 21.91
CA ALA A 312 9.69 4.53 21.80
C ALA A 312 11.14 5.03 21.88
N LEU A 313 11.54 5.97 21.01
CA LEU A 313 12.92 6.48 20.99
C LEU A 313 13.18 7.50 22.11
N MET A 314 12.25 8.41 22.37
CA MET A 314 12.45 9.51 23.34
C MET A 314 11.43 9.57 24.48
N ASN A 315 10.21 9.05 24.30
CA ASN A 315 9.20 8.97 25.35
C ASN A 315 8.12 7.93 25.05
N ASP A 316 7.49 7.36 26.09
CA ASP A 316 6.41 6.39 25.92
C ASP A 316 5.09 7.02 25.42
N ALA A 317 5.03 8.36 25.32
CA ALA A 317 3.85 9.13 24.95
C ALA A 317 3.69 9.35 23.43
N ALA A 318 4.53 8.74 22.60
CA ALA A 318 4.44 8.82 21.15
C ALA A 318 3.04 8.41 20.65
N PRO A 319 2.35 9.24 19.85
CA PRO A 319 1.03 8.90 19.35
C PRO A 319 1.09 7.82 18.27
N LEU A 320 0.02 7.02 18.23
CA LEU A 320 -0.37 6.23 17.08
C LEU A 320 -1.20 7.10 16.15
N ILE A 321 -0.80 7.18 14.89
CA ILE A 321 -1.46 7.96 13.85
C ILE A 321 -2.27 7.00 12.99
N VAL A 322 -3.54 7.33 12.74
CA VAL A 322 -4.37 6.63 11.74
C VAL A 322 -4.67 7.59 10.61
N ALA A 323 -4.22 7.28 9.40
CA ALA A 323 -4.37 8.10 8.21
C ALA A 323 -5.53 7.62 7.33
N GLY A 324 -6.16 8.54 6.61
CA GLY A 324 -7.14 8.20 5.58
C GLY A 324 -8.43 7.60 6.11
N SER A 325 -8.82 7.91 7.35
CA SER A 325 -10.03 7.33 7.93
C SER A 325 -11.30 7.77 7.19
N ASN A 326 -12.34 6.92 7.17
CA ASN A 326 -13.64 7.24 6.56
C ASN A 326 -14.43 8.33 7.31
N ASN A 327 -13.82 8.98 8.30
CA ASN A 327 -14.36 10.10 9.06
C ASN A 327 -13.54 11.35 8.77
N ALA A 328 -14.10 12.52 9.11
CA ALA A 328 -13.33 13.77 9.13
C ALA A 328 -12.59 14.10 7.82
N SER A 329 -13.10 13.62 6.67
CA SER A 329 -12.51 13.78 5.34
C SER A 329 -11.09 13.17 5.20
N GLY A 330 -10.81 12.07 5.89
CA GLY A 330 -9.54 11.35 5.77
C GLY A 330 -8.35 11.98 6.49
N ARG A 331 -8.60 13.05 7.25
CA ARG A 331 -7.58 13.64 8.12
C ARG A 331 -7.05 12.61 9.10
N PHE A 332 -5.75 12.66 9.37
CA PHE A 332 -5.16 11.75 10.32
C PHE A 332 -5.76 11.93 11.71
N ARG A 333 -5.84 10.84 12.46
CA ARG A 333 -6.32 10.77 13.82
C ARG A 333 -5.16 10.39 14.73
N SER A 334 -5.02 11.07 15.85
CA SER A 334 -4.00 10.79 16.85
C SER A 334 -4.61 10.00 18.00
N TYR A 335 -3.98 8.90 18.38
CA TYR A 335 -4.34 8.05 19.51
C TYR A 335 -3.21 7.98 20.53
N ALA A 336 -3.56 8.05 21.81
CA ALA A 336 -2.64 7.86 22.91
C ALA A 336 -2.50 6.36 23.21
N LEU A 337 -1.26 5.93 23.48
CA LEU A 337 -0.93 4.56 23.85
C LEU A 337 -0.65 4.42 25.36
N SER A 338 -1.37 5.19 26.20
CA SER A 338 -1.27 5.05 27.66
C SER A 338 -1.76 3.68 28.15
N ASP A 339 -2.72 3.10 27.43
CA ASP A 339 -3.06 1.67 27.47
C ASP A 339 -2.81 1.11 26.06
N PRO A 340 -1.66 0.46 25.82
CA PRO A 340 -1.29 -0.03 24.51
C PRO A 340 -2.26 -1.08 23.93
N ALA A 341 -3.01 -1.79 24.79
CA ALA A 341 -4.03 -2.75 24.36
C ALA A 341 -5.34 -2.06 23.91
N SER A 342 -5.53 -0.78 24.28
CA SER A 342 -6.74 -0.01 23.99
C SER A 342 -6.40 1.47 23.67
N PRO A 343 -5.91 1.77 22.45
CA PRO A 343 -5.49 3.12 22.06
C PRO A 343 -6.59 4.18 22.25
N ALA A 344 -6.38 5.24 23.02
CA ALA A 344 -7.43 6.24 23.24
C ALA A 344 -7.41 7.31 22.15
N PHE A 345 -8.53 7.58 21.47
CA PHE A 345 -8.62 8.72 20.54
C PHE A 345 -8.33 10.02 21.29
N VAL A 346 -7.43 10.83 20.73
CA VAL A 346 -7.00 12.11 21.32
C VAL A 346 -7.56 13.28 20.53
N THR A 347 -7.20 13.38 19.26
CA THR A 347 -7.49 14.57 18.44
C THR A 347 -7.38 14.30 16.94
N LEU A 348 -7.78 15.30 16.16
CA LEU A 348 -7.59 15.43 14.71
C LEU A 348 -6.91 16.79 14.46
N PRO A 349 -6.10 16.94 13.40
CA PRO A 349 -5.57 18.24 13.02
C PRO A 349 -6.70 19.24 12.65
N PRO A 350 -6.51 20.56 12.76
CA PRO A 350 -7.55 21.55 12.47
C PRO A 350 -8.02 21.51 11.01
N VAL A 351 -9.34 21.61 10.77
CA VAL A 351 -9.96 21.51 9.42
C VAL A 351 -9.33 22.50 8.42
N ALA A 352 -9.08 23.73 8.85
CA ALA A 352 -8.56 24.79 7.98
C ALA A 352 -7.14 24.52 7.45
N SER A 353 -6.42 23.56 8.05
CA SER A 353 -5.03 23.28 7.75
C SER A 353 -4.76 21.82 7.38
N SER A 354 -5.78 20.96 7.22
CA SER A 354 -5.61 19.53 6.97
C SER A 354 -6.62 18.98 5.97
N GLY A 355 -6.22 17.93 5.26
CA GLY A 355 -7.04 17.19 4.29
C GLY A 355 -6.90 15.69 4.49
N TYR A 356 -7.24 14.92 3.46
CA TYR A 356 -6.95 13.48 3.43
C TYR A 356 -5.45 13.25 3.69
N MET A 357 -5.08 12.20 4.41
CA MET A 357 -3.71 11.73 4.53
C MET A 357 -3.70 10.28 4.08
N HIS A 358 -2.83 9.96 3.13
CA HIS A 358 -2.72 8.62 2.55
C HIS A 358 -1.70 7.79 3.34
N ASP A 359 -0.46 8.27 3.41
CA ASP A 359 0.65 7.59 4.08
C ASP A 359 1.40 8.55 5.03
N ALA A 360 2.25 7.96 5.87
CA ALA A 360 2.96 8.61 6.95
C ALA A 360 4.45 8.27 6.95
N ALA A 361 5.27 9.26 7.29
CA ALA A 361 6.61 9.03 7.81
C ALA A 361 6.88 9.97 8.99
N SER A 362 7.93 9.73 9.77
CA SER A 362 8.30 10.63 10.85
C SER A 362 9.81 10.68 11.07
N MET A 363 10.24 11.75 11.72
CA MET A 363 11.60 11.85 12.26
C MET A 363 11.61 12.69 13.53
N LEU A 364 12.61 12.44 14.36
CA LEU A 364 12.90 13.27 15.52
C LEU A 364 13.91 14.35 15.16
N ILE A 365 13.56 15.59 15.46
CA ILE A 365 14.46 16.74 15.35
C ILE A 365 15.02 17.08 16.73
N THR A 366 16.34 16.97 16.86
CA THR A 366 17.07 17.25 18.11
C THR A 366 18.04 18.42 17.99
N ASP A 367 18.25 18.95 16.78
CA ASP A 367 19.09 20.10 16.52
C ASP A 367 18.34 21.43 16.73
N ALA A 368 18.97 22.55 16.35
CA ALA A 368 18.43 23.90 16.54
C ALA A 368 17.05 24.12 15.87
N ARG A 369 16.67 23.32 14.86
CA ARG A 369 15.35 23.40 14.23
C ARG A 369 14.22 23.08 15.21
N LYS A 370 14.43 22.24 16.23
CA LYS A 370 13.39 21.98 17.25
C LYS A 370 12.98 23.25 17.99
N ASP A 371 13.94 24.13 18.26
CA ASP A 371 13.72 25.36 19.04
C ASP A 371 13.29 26.52 18.14
N LEU A 372 13.78 26.54 16.89
CA LEU A 372 13.57 27.64 15.95
C LEU A 372 12.36 27.45 15.04
N GLN A 373 12.02 26.21 14.71
CA GLN A 373 11.07 25.85 13.65
C GLN A 373 9.81 25.15 14.16
N CYS A 374 9.91 24.29 15.18
CA CYS A 374 8.75 23.62 15.78
C CYS A 374 7.97 24.52 16.75
N ALA A 375 6.69 24.23 16.93
CA ALA A 375 5.79 25.00 17.81
C ALA A 375 5.78 24.44 19.25
N ASN A 376 5.86 23.12 19.36
CA ASN A 376 5.79 22.34 20.59
C ASN A 376 7.14 21.68 20.93
N GLY A 377 8.23 22.16 20.34
CA GLY A 377 9.58 21.63 20.57
C GLY A 377 10.01 21.72 22.04
N GLY A 378 10.68 20.68 22.52
CA GLY A 378 11.25 20.60 23.87
C GLY A 378 12.66 20.02 23.84
N SER A 379 12.86 18.86 24.47
CA SER A 379 14.10 18.08 24.31
C SER A 379 14.29 17.59 22.87
N PHE A 380 13.19 17.38 22.16
CA PHE A 380 13.11 17.02 20.75
C PHE A 380 11.86 17.68 20.15
N CYS A 381 11.71 17.58 18.83
CA CYS A 381 10.47 17.82 18.11
C CYS A 381 10.14 16.59 17.27
N ASP A 382 8.94 16.03 17.43
CA ASP A 382 8.45 14.90 16.65
C ASP A 382 7.75 15.43 15.40
N VAL A 383 8.36 15.16 14.25
CA VAL A 383 7.89 15.66 12.96
C VAL A 383 7.22 14.52 12.22
N LEU A 384 5.94 14.69 11.89
CA LEU A 384 5.16 13.81 11.03
C LEU A 384 5.11 14.39 9.62
N PHE A 385 5.41 13.56 8.64
CA PHE A 385 5.17 13.80 7.22
C PHE A 385 3.85 13.14 6.83
N ASP A 386 2.92 13.96 6.35
CA ASP A 386 1.59 13.60 5.86
C ASP A 386 1.59 13.71 4.34
N PHE A 387 1.51 12.57 3.66
CA PHE A 387 1.43 12.50 2.20
C PHE A 387 -0.03 12.40 1.80
N ASN A 388 -0.54 13.40 1.08
CA ASN A 388 -1.98 13.57 0.86
C ASN A 388 -2.41 13.49 -0.60
N GLU A 389 -1.64 12.79 -1.43
CA GLU A 389 -1.87 12.63 -2.89
C GLU A 389 -1.57 13.91 -3.70
N SER A 390 -1.67 15.10 -3.09
CA SER A 390 -1.46 16.40 -3.76
C SER A 390 -0.23 17.17 -3.30
N ALA A 391 0.30 16.84 -2.13
CA ALA A 391 1.42 17.50 -1.47
C ALA A 391 1.92 16.59 -0.33
N PHE A 392 3.09 16.89 0.20
CA PHE A 392 3.43 16.46 1.55
C PHE A 392 3.27 17.63 2.52
N VAL A 393 2.84 17.33 3.74
CA VAL A 393 2.57 18.28 4.81
C VAL A 393 3.44 17.91 6.00
N ILE A 394 4.12 18.89 6.58
CA ILE A 394 4.96 18.69 7.76
C ILE A 394 4.17 19.15 8.98
N TRP A 395 4.03 18.26 9.95
CA TRP A 395 3.36 18.50 11.23
C TRP A 395 4.34 18.35 12.38
N ASP A 396 4.26 19.24 13.36
CA ASP A 396 4.80 19.04 14.70
C ASP A 396 3.75 18.30 15.53
N VAL A 397 4.04 17.05 15.86
CA VAL A 397 3.19 16.14 16.65
C VAL A 397 3.81 15.79 17.99
N THR A 398 4.80 16.58 18.45
CA THR A 398 5.49 16.40 19.74
C THR A 398 4.51 16.29 20.91
N VAL A 399 3.39 17.02 20.82
CA VAL A 399 2.27 16.95 21.74
C VAL A 399 1.07 16.33 21.01
N ALA A 400 0.75 15.09 21.38
CA ALA A 400 -0.22 14.25 20.68
C ALA A 400 -1.63 14.86 20.53
N ASP A 401 -2.06 15.75 21.44
CA ASP A 401 -3.38 16.38 21.44
C ASP A 401 -3.45 17.73 20.71
N SER A 402 -2.29 18.25 20.31
CA SER A 402 -2.14 19.62 19.77
C SER A 402 -1.22 19.64 18.55
N PRO A 403 -1.53 18.88 17.47
CA PRO A 403 -0.70 18.87 16.27
C PRO A 403 -0.70 20.25 15.58
N VAL A 404 0.48 20.71 15.17
CA VAL A 404 0.67 22.01 14.51
C VAL A 404 1.28 21.84 13.13
N ARG A 405 0.63 22.34 12.09
CA ARG A 405 1.19 22.33 10.73
C ARG A 405 2.36 23.31 10.63
N LEU A 406 3.51 22.82 10.19
CA LEU A 406 4.71 23.62 9.92
C LEU A 406 4.73 24.11 8.48
N SER A 407 4.44 23.24 7.51
CA SER A 407 4.45 23.57 6.08
C SER A 407 3.58 22.63 5.26
N SER A 408 3.36 22.99 4.00
CA SER A 408 2.79 22.12 2.96
C SER A 408 3.52 22.42 1.67
N THR A 409 4.03 21.38 1.02
CA THR A 409 4.92 21.48 -0.13
C THR A 409 4.36 20.65 -1.26
N ASP A 410 4.11 21.30 -2.39
CA ASP A 410 3.77 20.65 -3.65
C ASP A 410 4.86 20.93 -4.70
N TYR A 411 4.69 20.33 -5.87
CA TYR A 411 5.59 20.53 -7.00
C TYR A 411 4.84 20.37 -8.32
N SER A 412 5.49 20.83 -9.40
CA SER A 412 4.95 20.73 -10.76
C SER A 412 4.91 19.28 -11.24
N ASN A 413 3.91 18.95 -12.05
CA ASN A 413 3.70 17.63 -12.66
C ASN A 413 3.40 16.50 -11.67
N ARG A 414 3.14 16.81 -10.40
CA ARG A 414 2.71 15.80 -9.43
C ARG A 414 1.49 15.02 -9.91
N GLN A 415 1.43 13.73 -9.63
CA GLN A 415 0.28 12.88 -9.98
C GLN A 415 -0.41 12.32 -8.73
N TYR A 416 0.37 11.74 -7.82
CA TYR A 416 -0.09 11.10 -6.59
C TYR A 416 1.05 11.12 -5.56
N VAL A 417 1.19 12.22 -4.81
CA VAL A 417 2.20 12.36 -3.74
C VAL A 417 1.88 11.37 -2.62
N HIS A 418 2.44 10.17 -2.73
CA HIS A 418 1.95 8.97 -2.04
C HIS A 418 2.68 8.74 -0.72
N SER A 419 4.01 8.70 -0.76
CA SER A 419 4.83 8.42 0.41
C SER A 419 6.22 9.06 0.31
N GLY A 420 7.03 8.84 1.32
CA GLY A 420 8.39 9.33 1.36
C GLY A 420 9.08 8.96 2.65
N TRP A 421 10.40 9.09 2.68
CA TRP A 421 11.19 8.75 3.87
C TRP A 421 12.32 9.75 4.08
N PRO A 422 12.51 10.24 5.33
CA PRO A 422 13.59 11.17 5.62
C PRO A 422 14.95 10.46 5.58
N SER A 423 16.00 11.19 5.23
CA SER A 423 17.38 10.74 5.43
C SER A 423 17.68 10.57 6.92
N GLU A 424 18.57 9.66 7.28
CA GLU A 424 18.90 9.40 8.71
C GLU A 424 19.50 10.63 9.43
N ASP A 425 20.14 11.55 8.69
CA ASP A 425 20.63 12.82 9.22
C ASP A 425 19.53 13.91 9.33
N GLY A 426 18.30 13.58 8.92
CA GLY A 426 17.13 14.44 8.95
C GLY A 426 17.25 15.69 8.08
N GLN A 427 18.16 15.72 7.10
CA GLN A 427 18.40 16.89 6.23
C GLN A 427 17.63 16.83 4.92
N PHE A 428 17.17 15.66 4.49
CA PHE A 428 16.47 15.47 3.23
C PHE A 428 15.22 14.61 3.39
N LEU A 429 14.22 14.88 2.57
CA LEU A 429 13.07 14.02 2.35
C LEU A 429 13.15 13.45 0.93
N PHE A 430 13.11 12.13 0.82
CA PHE A 430 12.91 11.44 -0.45
C PHE A 430 11.40 11.19 -0.61
N THR A 431 10.80 11.69 -1.68
CA THR A 431 9.35 11.63 -1.92
C THR A 431 9.06 10.81 -3.16
N HIS A 432 8.05 9.94 -3.06
CA HIS A 432 7.55 9.05 -4.11
C HIS A 432 6.23 9.59 -4.67
N ASP A 433 6.14 9.66 -5.99
CA ASP A 433 4.93 10.09 -6.70
C ASP A 433 4.41 8.90 -7.51
N GLU A 434 3.59 8.06 -6.88
CA GLU A 434 3.30 6.69 -7.33
C GLU A 434 2.75 6.61 -8.76
N LEU A 435 2.11 7.68 -9.24
CA LEU A 435 1.47 7.68 -10.56
C LEU A 435 2.25 8.48 -11.60
N ASP A 436 3.41 9.07 -11.30
CA ASP A 436 4.13 9.92 -12.25
C ASP A 436 4.87 9.13 -13.33
N GLU A 437 5.43 7.97 -13.03
CA GLU A 437 6.04 7.11 -14.06
C GLU A 437 4.98 6.57 -15.00
N GLN A 438 3.85 6.18 -14.44
CA GLN A 438 2.72 5.68 -15.21
C GLN A 438 2.11 6.81 -16.06
N ASN A 439 1.61 7.90 -15.47
CA ASN A 439 0.82 8.92 -16.16
C ASN A 439 1.65 9.83 -17.07
N LEU A 440 2.92 10.06 -16.75
CA LEU A 440 3.78 10.96 -17.52
C LEU A 440 4.83 10.20 -18.35
N GLY A 441 4.89 8.86 -18.22
CA GLY A 441 5.85 8.04 -18.95
C GLY A 441 7.30 8.28 -18.53
N LEU A 442 7.51 8.58 -17.24
CA LEU A 442 8.85 8.79 -16.68
C LEU A 442 9.56 7.46 -16.40
N GLN A 443 10.88 7.54 -16.23
CA GLN A 443 11.60 6.51 -15.48
C GLN A 443 11.33 6.72 -13.98
N THR A 444 11.61 5.72 -13.14
CA THR A 444 11.52 5.83 -11.67
C THR A 444 12.10 7.16 -11.20
N THR A 445 11.30 8.01 -10.56
CA THR A 445 11.65 9.42 -10.30
C THR A 445 11.59 9.74 -8.81
N LEU A 446 12.72 9.60 -8.12
CA LEU A 446 12.81 9.97 -6.71
C LEU A 446 13.03 11.48 -6.55
N ARG A 447 12.12 12.16 -5.85
CA ARG A 447 12.18 13.61 -5.62
C ARG A 447 12.84 13.90 -4.29
N VAL A 448 13.79 14.85 -4.27
CA VAL A 448 14.59 15.15 -3.07
C VAL A 448 14.36 16.58 -2.62
N PHE A 449 13.88 16.73 -1.39
CA PHE A 449 13.65 18.02 -0.75
C PHE A 449 14.61 18.23 0.42
N SER A 450 15.15 19.43 0.58
CA SER A 450 15.89 19.80 1.78
C SER A 450 14.93 20.11 2.92
N LEU A 451 15.27 19.63 4.10
CA LEU A 451 14.57 19.85 5.36
C LEU A 451 15.32 20.84 6.28
N ALA A 452 16.26 21.62 5.73
CA ALA A 452 16.97 22.65 6.49
C ALA A 452 16.00 23.69 7.08
N ASP A 453 14.92 24.00 6.35
CA ASP A 453 13.76 24.73 6.85
C ASP A 453 12.49 23.87 6.76
N LEU A 454 12.04 23.33 7.89
CA LEU A 454 10.80 22.54 8.01
C LEU A 454 9.55 23.35 7.66
N ARG A 455 9.63 24.69 7.67
CA ARG A 455 8.52 25.60 7.33
C ARG A 455 8.46 25.93 5.85
N ALA A 456 9.52 25.64 5.10
CA ALA A 456 9.61 25.82 3.66
C ALA A 456 10.61 24.83 3.04
N PRO A 457 10.26 23.54 2.94
CA PRO A 457 11.12 22.56 2.26
C PRO A 457 11.41 22.95 0.81
N ASP A 458 12.69 22.92 0.44
CA ASP A 458 13.14 23.33 -0.90
C ASP A 458 13.46 22.10 -1.77
N PRO A 459 13.03 22.06 -3.05
CA PRO A 459 13.46 21.01 -3.96
C PRO A 459 14.95 21.17 -4.27
N VAL A 460 15.74 20.13 -4.01
CA VAL A 460 17.21 20.16 -4.19
C VAL A 460 17.72 19.16 -5.22
N GLY A 461 16.89 18.20 -5.62
CA GLY A 461 17.30 17.24 -6.64
C GLY A 461 16.22 16.26 -7.06
N THR A 462 16.57 15.46 -8.04
CA THR A 462 15.78 14.33 -8.52
C THR A 462 16.75 13.24 -8.94
N TRP A 463 16.48 12.00 -8.57
CA TRP A 463 17.19 10.84 -9.06
C TRP A 463 16.29 10.09 -10.05
N LEU A 464 16.90 9.61 -11.15
CA LEU A 464 16.20 8.85 -12.18
C LEU A 464 16.75 7.43 -12.20
N GLY A 465 15.85 6.45 -12.05
CA GLY A 465 16.16 5.04 -12.16
C GLY A 465 16.30 4.58 -13.61
N PRO A 466 16.79 3.35 -13.83
CA PRO A 466 17.02 2.80 -15.17
C PRO A 466 15.76 2.21 -15.84
N THR A 467 14.65 2.12 -15.11
CA THR A 467 13.39 1.51 -15.56
C THR A 467 12.22 2.47 -15.34
N PRO A 468 11.05 2.25 -15.96
CA PRO A 468 9.81 2.96 -15.64
C PRO A 468 9.05 2.30 -14.48
N ALA A 469 9.76 1.70 -13.52
CA ALA A 469 9.12 1.14 -12.34
C ALA A 469 8.61 2.27 -11.45
N ILE A 470 7.41 2.12 -10.92
CA ILE A 470 6.83 3.06 -9.97
C ILE A 470 7.68 3.07 -8.69
N ASP A 471 8.07 4.25 -8.21
CA ASP A 471 8.58 4.37 -6.86
C ASP A 471 7.43 4.36 -5.84
N HIS A 472 7.50 3.46 -4.87
CA HIS A 472 6.41 3.27 -3.91
C HIS A 472 6.98 2.73 -2.60
N ASN A 473 6.72 3.44 -1.51
CA ASN A 473 7.08 3.04 -0.14
C ASN A 473 8.56 2.65 0.04
N GLY A 474 9.45 3.47 -0.52
CA GLY A 474 10.89 3.35 -0.29
C GLY A 474 11.32 3.78 1.12
N PHE A 475 12.40 3.19 1.63
CA PHE A 475 12.95 3.45 2.97
C PHE A 475 14.44 3.76 2.90
N VAL A 476 14.91 4.69 3.74
CA VAL A 476 16.35 4.97 3.89
C VAL A 476 16.94 4.08 4.98
N ARG A 477 18.15 3.58 4.74
CA ARG A 477 18.97 2.93 5.76
C ARG A 477 20.43 3.33 5.63
N GLY A 478 21.00 3.94 6.66
CA GLY A 478 22.33 4.51 6.62
C GLY A 478 22.42 5.59 5.54
N ASN A 479 23.38 5.40 4.64
CA ASN A 479 23.59 6.23 3.46
C ASN A 479 23.00 5.61 2.18
N ARG A 480 22.05 4.67 2.32
CA ARG A 480 21.41 3.97 1.21
C ARG A 480 19.94 4.32 1.16
N TYR A 481 19.49 4.54 -0.05
CA TYR A 481 18.10 4.52 -0.47
C TYR A 481 17.97 3.38 -1.47
#